data_AF-A0A2H0SKY3-F1
#
_entry.id   AF-A0A2H0SKY3-F1
#
_cell.length_a   1.000
_cell.length_b   1.000
_cell.length_c   1.000
_cell.angle_alpha   90.00
_cell.angle_beta   90.00
_cell.angle_gamma   90.00
#
_symmetry.space_group_name_H-M   'P 1'
#
loop_
_entity.id
_entity.type
_entity.pdbx_description
1 polymer ?
#
loop_
_entity_poly.entity_id
_entity_poly.type
_entity_poly.pdbx_seq_one_letter_code
_entity_poly.pdbx_strand_id
1 'polypeptide(L)'
;MAHRPDAALPPASSVKIITALTAISTLPLDKVLTVQPPDLDTNNDTILEEGDQLAVRDALAALLVGSSNTAAKLLARHHSQGLPGFIAAMNDQAKLLGLSSTNLTNPIGLDQPGITSSARDLAIAAAALMDQPFLRQLVSSRDYSFNLINTGRQVTMTNTNQLLHQDPTVTGVKTGTTFLAGEVLVAQVERPAGSILVVVMGSQDRYAETQQLIDWTYRQYRWQPIDLTSYLVD
;
A
#
# COMPACT_ATOMS: atom_id res chain seq x y z
N MET A 1 -3.65 17.19 -12.31
CA MET A 1 -2.36 17.47 -12.98
C MET A 1 -1.48 16.24 -12.85
N ALA A 2 -0.61 15.97 -13.81
CA ALA A 2 0.36 14.88 -13.71
C ALA A 2 1.63 15.18 -14.54
N HIS A 3 2.77 14.66 -14.10
CA HIS A 3 4.03 14.71 -14.84
C HIS A 3 4.52 13.28 -15.08
N ARG A 4 4.66 12.88 -16.35
CA ARG A 4 4.97 11.51 -16.79
C ARG A 4 4.16 10.42 -16.02
N PRO A 5 2.82 10.55 -15.92
CA PRO A 5 1.99 9.68 -15.08
C PRO A 5 2.11 8.19 -15.40
N ASP A 6 2.39 7.87 -16.66
CA ASP A 6 2.36 6.51 -17.20
C ASP A 6 3.78 5.91 -17.36
N ALA A 7 4.83 6.64 -16.92
CA ALA A 7 6.20 6.15 -16.98
C ALA A 7 6.37 4.91 -16.09
N ALA A 8 6.89 3.83 -16.69
CA ALA A 8 7.22 2.61 -15.99
C ALA A 8 8.48 2.83 -15.13
N LEU A 9 8.30 2.84 -13.81
CA LEU A 9 9.33 3.09 -12.82
C LEU A 9 9.32 1.98 -11.77
N PRO A 10 10.47 1.69 -11.11
CA PRO A 10 10.50 0.78 -9.98
C PRO A 10 9.57 1.29 -8.85
N PRO A 11 8.63 0.46 -8.35
CA PRO A 11 7.61 0.91 -7.41
C PRO A 11 8.05 0.90 -5.94
N ALA A 12 9.17 0.23 -5.60
CA ALA A 12 9.53 -0.06 -4.21
C ALA A 12 8.36 -0.69 -3.42
N SER A 13 8.34 -0.50 -2.09
CA SER A 13 7.29 -1.03 -1.21
C SER A 13 5.87 -0.51 -1.48
N SER A 14 5.64 0.41 -2.43
CA SER A 14 4.28 0.77 -2.84
C SER A 14 3.53 -0.41 -3.49
N VAL A 15 4.24 -1.43 -4.00
CA VAL A 15 3.67 -2.72 -4.44
C VAL A 15 2.81 -3.37 -3.36
N LYS A 16 3.10 -3.12 -2.09
CA LYS A 16 2.36 -3.69 -0.96
C LYS A 16 0.87 -3.28 -0.94
N ILE A 17 0.49 -2.22 -1.64
CA ILE A 17 -0.91 -1.86 -1.92
C ILE A 17 -1.60 -3.01 -2.67
N ILE A 18 -0.97 -3.49 -3.75
CA ILE A 18 -1.50 -4.58 -4.59
C ILE A 18 -1.37 -5.93 -3.88
N THR A 19 -0.29 -6.14 -3.12
CA THR A 19 -0.14 -7.30 -2.24
C THR A 19 -1.30 -7.41 -1.24
N ALA A 20 -1.67 -6.29 -0.60
CA ALA A 20 -2.78 -6.27 0.36
C ALA A 20 -4.14 -6.55 -0.30
N LEU A 21 -4.40 -5.92 -1.45
CA LEU A 21 -5.62 -6.16 -2.25
C LEU A 21 -5.73 -7.62 -2.69
N THR A 22 -4.63 -8.24 -3.07
CA THR A 22 -4.58 -9.66 -3.48
C THR A 22 -4.76 -10.58 -2.28
N ALA A 23 -4.12 -10.29 -1.15
CA ALA A 23 -4.22 -11.09 0.05
C ALA A 23 -5.63 -11.07 0.64
N ILE A 24 -6.27 -9.90 0.75
CA ILE A 24 -7.62 -9.80 1.33
C ILE A 24 -8.69 -10.48 0.46
N SER A 25 -8.47 -10.58 -0.86
CA SER A 25 -9.41 -11.25 -1.78
C SER A 25 -9.23 -12.76 -1.83
N THR A 26 -8.08 -13.28 -1.38
CA THR A 26 -7.73 -14.71 -1.51
C THR A 26 -7.57 -15.44 -0.18
N LEU A 27 -7.46 -14.72 0.94
CA LEU A 27 -7.22 -15.28 2.26
C LEU A 27 -8.27 -14.79 3.28
N PRO A 28 -8.94 -15.69 4.01
CA PRO A 28 -9.82 -15.30 5.11
C PRO A 28 -9.05 -14.53 6.19
N LEU A 29 -9.61 -13.42 6.68
CA LEU A 29 -8.95 -12.53 7.64
C LEU A 29 -8.58 -13.20 8.98
N ASP A 30 -9.32 -14.24 9.36
CA ASP A 30 -9.15 -15.03 10.59
C ASP A 30 -8.23 -16.24 10.42
N LYS A 31 -7.81 -16.57 9.19
CA LYS A 31 -6.87 -17.65 8.92
C LYS A 31 -5.56 -17.37 9.66
N VAL A 32 -5.13 -18.34 10.46
CA VAL A 32 -3.84 -18.30 11.15
C VAL A 32 -2.72 -18.68 10.19
N LEU A 33 -1.68 -17.85 10.18
CA LEU A 33 -0.45 -18.02 9.42
C LEU A 33 0.68 -18.30 10.39
N THR A 34 1.65 -19.12 9.97
CA THR A 34 2.84 -19.42 10.75
C THR A 34 4.05 -18.97 9.98
N VAL A 35 4.87 -18.09 10.56
CA VAL A 35 6.12 -17.60 9.94
C VAL A 35 7.11 -18.75 9.80
N GLN A 36 7.71 -18.88 8.61
CA GLN A 36 8.73 -19.86 8.28
C GLN A 36 10.01 -19.16 7.81
N PRO A 37 11.18 -19.83 7.85
CA PRO A 37 12.45 -19.23 7.41
C PRO A 37 12.43 -18.55 6.04
N PRO A 38 11.73 -19.08 5.00
CA PRO A 38 11.66 -18.42 3.68
C PRO A 38 10.92 -17.07 3.69
N ASP A 39 10.11 -16.80 4.71
CA ASP A 39 9.38 -15.54 4.84
C ASP A 39 10.26 -14.44 5.42
N LEU A 40 11.29 -14.78 6.19
CA LEU A 40 12.07 -13.80 6.92
C LEU A 40 12.82 -12.84 5.98
N ASP A 41 12.86 -11.57 6.35
CA ASP A 41 13.69 -10.55 5.73
C ASP A 41 14.53 -9.86 6.80
N THR A 42 15.75 -10.36 6.96
CA THR A 42 16.66 -9.93 8.02
C THR A 42 17.25 -8.54 7.83
N ASN A 43 17.03 -7.89 6.67
CA ASN A 43 17.66 -6.61 6.38
C ASN A 43 16.86 -5.42 6.91
N ASN A 44 15.52 -5.50 6.91
CA ASN A 44 14.65 -4.36 7.18
C ASN A 44 13.35 -4.74 7.92
N ASP A 45 13.23 -5.97 8.44
CA ASP A 45 12.00 -6.46 9.05
C ASP A 45 12.27 -7.44 10.20
N THR A 46 12.31 -6.91 11.41
CA THR A 46 12.64 -7.67 12.64
C THR A 46 11.45 -7.87 13.56
N ILE A 47 10.23 -7.50 13.15
CA ILE A 47 9.06 -7.55 14.03
C ILE A 47 8.48 -8.97 14.19
N LEU A 48 8.73 -9.85 13.21
CA LEU A 48 8.25 -11.23 13.16
C LEU A 48 9.44 -12.20 13.14
N GLU A 49 9.31 -13.29 13.88
CA GLU A 49 10.32 -14.33 14.04
C GLU A 49 9.81 -15.68 13.52
N GLU A 50 10.72 -16.62 13.26
CA GLU A 50 10.33 -17.99 12.89
C GLU A 50 9.40 -18.61 13.95
N GLY A 51 8.32 -19.23 13.50
CA GLY A 51 7.36 -19.89 14.37
C GLY A 51 6.28 -18.98 14.94
N ASP A 52 6.37 -17.66 14.76
CA ASP A 52 5.30 -16.73 15.13
C ASP A 52 3.99 -17.08 14.42
N GLN A 53 2.89 -17.05 15.17
CA GLN A 53 1.54 -17.26 14.64
C GLN A 53 0.69 -16.00 14.75
N LEU A 54 0.08 -15.60 13.64
CA LEU A 54 -0.74 -14.40 13.53
C LEU A 54 -1.85 -14.61 12.50
N ALA A 55 -2.97 -13.90 12.66
CA ALA A 55 -4.06 -13.95 11.69
C ALA A 55 -3.71 -13.12 10.43
N VAL A 56 -4.35 -13.43 9.30
CA VAL A 56 -4.20 -12.65 8.05
C VAL A 56 -4.43 -11.15 8.26
N ARG A 57 -5.40 -10.76 9.09
CA ARG A 57 -5.64 -9.36 9.45
C ARG A 57 -4.42 -8.67 10.07
N ASP A 58 -3.67 -9.38 10.89
CA ASP A 58 -2.49 -8.85 11.59
C ASP A 58 -1.26 -8.84 10.66
N ALA A 59 -1.16 -9.83 9.77
CA ALA A 59 -0.18 -9.81 8.69
C ALA A 59 -0.42 -8.65 7.70
N LEU A 60 -1.69 -8.33 7.37
CA LEU A 60 -2.05 -7.16 6.57
C LEU A 60 -1.69 -5.85 7.28
N ALA A 61 -1.84 -5.79 8.61
CA ALA A 61 -1.42 -4.64 9.40
C ALA A 61 0.11 -4.47 9.36
N ALA A 62 0.88 -5.53 9.63
CA ALA A 62 2.33 -5.52 9.52
C ALA A 62 2.81 -5.10 8.11
N LEU A 63 2.14 -5.59 7.07
CA LEU A 63 2.40 -5.25 5.67
C LEU A 63 2.20 -3.77 5.37
N LEU A 64 1.07 -3.18 5.80
CA LEU A 64 0.67 -1.84 5.39
C LEU A 64 1.20 -0.74 6.31
N VAL A 65 1.17 -0.98 7.63
CA VAL A 65 1.62 -0.02 8.65
C VAL A 65 3.14 -0.08 8.78
N GLY A 66 3.69 -1.27 9.06
CA GLY A 66 5.13 -1.48 9.26
C GLY A 66 5.94 -1.66 7.97
N SER A 67 5.28 -1.76 6.81
CA SER A 67 5.94 -2.06 5.53
C SER A 67 6.70 -3.39 5.52
N SER A 68 6.26 -4.37 6.32
CA SER A 68 6.91 -5.66 6.55
C SER A 68 7.05 -6.49 5.26
N ASN A 69 8.29 -6.83 4.91
CA ASN A 69 8.60 -7.76 3.81
C ASN A 69 8.31 -9.21 4.22
N THR A 70 8.46 -9.54 5.50
CA THR A 70 8.12 -10.84 6.07
C THR A 70 6.63 -11.10 6.01
N ALA A 71 5.79 -10.14 6.39
CA ALA A 71 4.35 -10.27 6.27
C ALA A 71 3.91 -10.45 4.80
N ALA A 72 4.52 -9.71 3.86
CA ALA A 72 4.24 -9.87 2.44
C ALA A 72 4.58 -11.27 1.91
N LYS A 73 5.77 -11.80 2.23
CA LYS A 73 6.19 -13.14 1.83
C LYS A 73 5.32 -14.21 2.49
N LEU A 74 4.98 -14.03 3.77
CA LEU A 74 4.10 -14.91 4.54
C LEU A 74 2.71 -15.01 3.89
N LEU A 75 2.07 -13.87 3.60
CA LEU A 75 0.78 -13.82 2.90
C LEU A 75 0.87 -14.53 1.55
N ALA A 76 1.91 -14.25 0.77
CA ALA A 76 2.11 -14.84 -0.55
C ALA A 76 2.32 -16.37 -0.48
N ARG A 77 3.09 -16.87 0.49
CA ARG A 77 3.33 -18.31 0.67
C ARG A 77 2.04 -19.05 1.07
N HIS A 78 1.17 -18.42 1.83
CA HIS A 78 -0.09 -19.02 2.28
C HIS A 78 -1.24 -18.98 1.25
N HIS A 79 -1.00 -18.39 0.08
CA HIS A 79 -1.88 -18.52 -1.08
C HIS A 79 -2.00 -19.99 -1.50
N SER A 80 -3.16 -20.40 -2.04
CA SER A 80 -3.46 -21.80 -2.39
C SER A 80 -2.49 -22.39 -3.43
N GLN A 81 -1.89 -21.53 -4.25
CA GLN A 81 -0.90 -21.88 -5.27
C GLN A 81 0.53 -21.42 -4.90
N GLY A 82 0.77 -21.13 -3.61
CA GLY A 82 2.04 -20.63 -3.10
C GLY A 82 2.47 -19.29 -3.72
N LEU A 83 3.75 -18.97 -3.57
CA LEU A 83 4.33 -17.70 -4.03
C LEU A 83 4.15 -17.45 -5.55
N PRO A 84 4.41 -18.41 -6.47
CA PRO A 84 4.22 -18.16 -7.90
C PRO A 84 2.75 -17.84 -8.24
N GLY A 85 1.80 -18.57 -7.65
CA GLY A 85 0.39 -18.30 -7.87
C GLY A 85 -0.08 -16.99 -7.23
N PHE A 86 0.52 -16.58 -6.12
CA PHE A 86 0.23 -15.26 -5.54
C PHE A 86 0.73 -14.14 -6.44
N ILE A 87 1.94 -14.25 -7.01
CA ILE A 87 2.45 -13.27 -7.98
C ILE A 87 1.57 -13.22 -9.23
N ALA A 88 1.08 -14.37 -9.71
CA ALA A 88 0.10 -14.41 -10.80
C ALA A 88 -1.20 -13.66 -10.41
N ALA A 89 -1.76 -13.94 -9.24
CA ALA A 89 -2.95 -13.26 -8.72
C ALA A 89 -2.73 -11.75 -8.54
N MET A 90 -1.54 -11.30 -8.14
CA MET A 90 -1.19 -9.88 -8.08
C MET A 90 -1.23 -9.21 -9.47
N ASN A 91 -0.72 -9.88 -10.50
CA ASN A 91 -0.78 -9.36 -11.87
C ASN A 91 -2.20 -9.43 -12.45
N ASP A 92 -3.02 -10.42 -12.06
CA ASP A 92 -4.43 -10.47 -12.44
C ASP A 92 -5.24 -9.37 -11.74
N GLN A 93 -4.94 -9.08 -10.47
CA GLN A 93 -5.47 -7.91 -9.75
C GLN A 93 -5.07 -6.61 -10.46
N ALA A 94 -3.82 -6.49 -10.92
CA ALA A 94 -3.34 -5.33 -11.68
C ALA A 94 -4.11 -5.17 -13.01
N LYS A 95 -4.34 -6.26 -13.77
CA LYS A 95 -5.16 -6.24 -14.98
C LYS A 95 -6.61 -5.85 -14.70
N LEU A 96 -7.21 -6.40 -13.64
CA LEU A 96 -8.60 -6.12 -13.24
C LEU A 96 -8.80 -4.63 -12.95
N LEU A 97 -7.81 -3.99 -12.34
CA LEU A 97 -7.81 -2.56 -12.04
C LEU A 97 -7.37 -1.68 -13.22
N GLY A 98 -6.96 -2.26 -14.35
CA GLY A 98 -6.48 -1.52 -15.52
C GLY A 98 -5.09 -0.89 -15.35
N LEU A 99 -4.22 -1.47 -14.51
CA LEU A 99 -2.87 -0.96 -14.23
C LEU A 99 -1.90 -1.30 -15.38
N SER A 100 -1.98 -0.57 -16.49
CA SER A 100 -1.31 -0.92 -17.75
C SER A 100 0.22 -0.82 -17.74
N SER A 101 0.80 -0.07 -16.81
CA SER A 101 2.26 0.10 -16.66
C SER A 101 2.83 -0.76 -15.53
N THR A 102 2.01 -1.62 -14.92
CA THR A 102 2.37 -2.43 -13.76
C THR A 102 2.69 -3.86 -14.15
N ASN A 103 3.88 -4.30 -13.78
CA ASN A 103 4.31 -5.70 -13.86
C ASN A 103 4.99 -6.09 -12.54
N LEU A 104 4.50 -7.13 -11.89
CA LEU A 104 4.92 -7.49 -10.53
C LEU A 104 5.64 -8.83 -10.55
N THR A 105 6.87 -8.86 -10.04
CA THR A 105 7.70 -10.07 -9.99
C THR A 105 7.91 -10.59 -8.57
N ASN A 106 7.54 -9.81 -7.55
CA ASN A 106 7.59 -10.18 -6.15
C ASN A 106 6.55 -9.38 -5.33
N PRO A 107 6.16 -9.85 -4.13
CA PRO A 107 5.12 -9.20 -3.32
C PRO A 107 5.63 -8.05 -2.44
N ILE A 108 6.93 -7.77 -2.47
CA ILE A 108 7.60 -6.86 -1.53
C ILE A 108 8.01 -5.54 -2.17
N GLY A 109 8.16 -5.51 -3.50
CA GLY A 109 8.60 -4.34 -4.25
C GLY A 109 10.11 -4.14 -4.29
N LEU A 110 10.91 -5.15 -3.94
CA LEU A 110 12.37 -5.07 -4.08
C LEU A 110 12.78 -5.05 -5.55
N ASP A 111 13.89 -4.37 -5.81
CA ASP A 111 14.48 -4.23 -7.14
C ASP A 111 14.78 -5.61 -7.74
N GLN A 112 14.07 -5.93 -8.82
CA GLN A 112 14.22 -7.16 -9.58
C GLN A 112 13.89 -6.88 -11.05
N PRO A 113 14.57 -7.51 -12.01
CA PRO A 113 14.26 -7.33 -13.42
C PRO A 113 12.77 -7.50 -13.71
N GLY A 114 12.20 -6.51 -14.41
CA GLY A 114 10.80 -6.49 -14.81
C GLY A 114 9.82 -5.90 -13.79
N ILE A 115 10.18 -5.65 -12.53
CA ILE A 115 9.23 -5.03 -11.59
C ILE A 115 9.02 -3.54 -11.92
N THR A 116 7.79 -3.17 -12.27
CA THR A 116 7.44 -1.79 -12.63
C THR A 116 6.03 -1.43 -12.17
N SER A 117 5.81 -0.13 -11.99
CA SER A 117 4.48 0.49 -11.94
C SER A 117 4.58 1.93 -12.48
N SER A 118 3.51 2.71 -12.37
CA SER A 118 3.48 4.12 -12.75
C SER A 118 2.75 4.94 -11.69
N ALA A 119 2.90 6.27 -11.73
CA ALA A 119 2.21 7.13 -10.79
C ALA A 119 0.68 7.03 -10.95
N ARG A 120 0.20 6.87 -12.19
CA ARG A 120 -1.23 6.65 -12.46
C ARG A 120 -1.71 5.31 -11.90
N ASP A 121 -0.96 4.24 -12.16
CA ASP A 121 -1.34 2.91 -11.72
C ASP A 121 -1.40 2.82 -10.18
N LEU A 122 -0.40 3.40 -9.50
CA LEU A 122 -0.38 3.47 -8.05
C LEU A 122 -1.54 4.30 -7.49
N ALA A 123 -1.96 5.38 -8.17
CA ALA A 123 -3.13 6.15 -7.77
C ALA A 123 -4.42 5.33 -7.88
N ILE A 124 -4.59 4.55 -8.96
CA ILE A 124 -5.75 3.66 -9.15
C ILE A 124 -5.74 2.55 -8.09
N ALA A 125 -4.59 1.90 -7.87
CA ALA A 125 -4.46 0.85 -6.86
C ALA A 125 -4.73 1.39 -5.44
N ALA A 126 -4.27 2.61 -5.15
CA ALA A 126 -4.55 3.27 -3.87
C ALA A 126 -6.03 3.60 -3.71
N ALA A 127 -6.71 4.07 -4.75
CA ALA A 127 -8.16 4.28 -4.69
C ALA A 127 -8.90 2.97 -4.38
N ALA A 128 -8.55 1.86 -5.04
CA ALA A 128 -9.12 0.55 -4.75
C ALA A 128 -8.83 0.06 -3.33
N LEU A 129 -7.61 0.30 -2.81
CA LEU A 129 -7.27 0.00 -1.42
C LEU A 129 -8.10 0.84 -0.46
N MET A 130 -8.26 2.14 -0.74
CA MET A 130 -9.10 3.01 0.08
C MET A 130 -10.56 2.57 0.01
N ASP A 131 -11.07 2.02 -1.08
CA ASP A 131 -12.46 1.50 -1.12
C ASP A 131 -12.68 0.25 -0.26
N GLN A 132 -11.62 -0.46 0.16
CA GLN A 132 -11.71 -1.60 1.07
C GLN A 132 -11.66 -1.13 2.54
N PRO A 133 -12.77 -1.21 3.32
CA PRO A 133 -12.86 -0.57 4.64
C PRO A 133 -11.79 -1.02 5.64
N PHE A 134 -11.47 -2.32 5.65
CA PHE A 134 -10.44 -2.85 6.54
C PHE A 134 -9.03 -2.34 6.17
N LEU A 135 -8.69 -2.33 4.87
CA LEU A 135 -7.38 -1.84 4.44
C LEU A 135 -7.24 -0.32 4.63
N ARG A 136 -8.31 0.44 4.37
CA ARG A 136 -8.41 1.88 4.68
C ARG A 136 -8.07 2.14 6.13
N GLN A 137 -8.70 1.42 7.05
CA GLN A 137 -8.44 1.56 8.49
C GLN A 137 -6.96 1.33 8.82
N LEU A 138 -6.34 0.30 8.24
CA LEU A 138 -4.92 0.00 8.47
C LEU A 138 -4.03 1.14 8.00
N VAL A 139 -4.18 1.60 6.75
CA VAL A 139 -3.28 2.63 6.20
C VAL A 139 -3.48 4.00 6.86
N SER A 140 -4.66 4.30 7.40
CA SER A 140 -4.94 5.53 8.15
C SER A 140 -4.48 5.48 9.61
N SER A 141 -4.10 4.31 10.13
CA SER A 141 -3.64 4.17 11.52
C SER A 141 -2.21 4.69 11.68
N ARG A 142 -1.97 5.49 12.71
CA ARG A 142 -0.62 5.96 13.09
C ARG A 142 0.24 4.87 13.68
N ASP A 143 -0.36 4.05 14.51
CA ASP A 143 0.26 2.92 15.19
C ASP A 143 -0.72 1.74 15.17
N TYR A 144 -0.19 0.52 15.16
CA TYR A 144 -0.97 -0.70 15.26
C TYR A 144 -0.25 -1.70 16.16
N SER A 145 -1.01 -2.41 16.99
CA SER A 145 -0.49 -3.46 17.86
C SER A 145 -1.40 -4.68 17.83
N PHE A 146 -0.80 -5.86 17.89
CA PHE A 146 -1.50 -7.14 18.04
C PHE A 146 -0.67 -8.10 18.89
N ASN A 147 -1.31 -9.14 19.44
CA ASN A 147 -0.62 -10.19 20.16
C ASN A 147 -0.50 -11.43 19.28
N LEU A 148 0.69 -12.04 19.27
CA LEU A 148 0.90 -13.31 18.61
C LEU A 148 0.07 -14.42 19.26
N ILE A 149 -0.52 -15.29 18.44
CA ILE A 149 -1.49 -16.30 18.86
C ILE A 149 -0.84 -17.36 19.74
N ASN A 150 0.38 -17.79 19.40
CA ASN A 150 1.06 -18.89 20.07
C ASN A 150 1.87 -18.46 21.31
N THR A 151 2.39 -17.23 21.34
CA THR A 151 3.28 -16.76 22.43
C THR A 151 2.66 -15.68 23.31
N GLY A 152 1.61 -15.00 22.83
CA GLY A 152 1.05 -13.81 23.49
C GLY A 152 1.97 -12.57 23.43
N ARG A 153 3.15 -12.65 22.80
CA ARG A 153 4.06 -11.52 22.61
C ARG A 153 3.35 -10.43 21.81
N GLN A 154 3.33 -9.21 22.35
CA GLN A 154 2.78 -8.05 21.66
C GLN A 154 3.77 -7.57 20.60
N VAL A 155 3.27 -7.39 19.38
CA VAL A 155 3.98 -6.78 18.26
C VAL A 155 3.35 -5.40 18.03
N THR A 156 4.18 -4.37 17.99
CA THR A 156 3.76 -2.98 17.77
C THR A 156 4.54 -2.41 16.60
N MET A 157 3.86 -1.63 15.76
CA MET A 157 4.45 -0.95 14.61
C MET A 157 3.87 0.46 14.48
N THR A 158 4.73 1.38 14.08
CA THR A 158 4.34 2.74 13.71
C THR A 158 4.28 2.84 12.20
N ASN A 159 3.31 3.60 11.68
CA ASN A 159 3.10 3.77 10.26
C ASN A 159 4.31 4.46 9.63
N THR A 160 4.81 3.89 8.54
CA THR A 160 5.97 4.45 7.85
C THR A 160 5.69 5.79 7.16
N ASN A 161 4.41 6.16 6.94
CA ASN A 161 4.03 7.46 6.37
C ASN A 161 4.02 8.55 7.45
N GLN A 162 5.09 9.34 7.49
CA GLN A 162 5.26 10.42 8.46
C GLN A 162 4.20 11.53 8.36
N LEU A 163 3.55 11.71 7.20
CA LEU A 163 2.54 12.75 7.02
C LEU A 163 1.33 12.55 7.93
N LEU A 164 1.01 11.31 8.34
CA LEU A 164 -0.07 11.01 9.29
C LEU A 164 0.12 11.69 10.66
N HIS A 165 1.37 11.97 11.03
CA HIS A 165 1.73 12.62 12.29
C HIS A 165 1.88 14.14 12.14
N GLN A 166 1.98 14.63 10.90
CA GLN A 166 2.25 16.05 10.58
C GLN A 166 1.00 16.81 10.16
N ASP A 167 0.09 16.17 9.42
CA ASP A 167 -1.15 16.76 8.94
C ASP A 167 -2.34 15.83 9.31
N PRO A 168 -3.28 16.27 10.17
CA PRO A 168 -4.43 15.45 10.57
C PRO A 168 -5.43 15.19 9.43
N THR A 169 -5.29 15.88 8.30
CA THR A 169 -6.12 15.66 7.10
C THR A 169 -5.57 14.56 6.20
N VAL A 170 -4.37 14.05 6.46
CA VAL A 170 -3.80 12.90 5.75
C VAL A 170 -4.43 11.62 6.27
N THR A 171 -4.90 10.77 5.35
CA THR A 171 -5.58 9.50 5.64
C THR A 171 -4.76 8.28 5.22
N GLY A 172 -3.46 8.46 4.92
CA GLY A 172 -2.48 7.37 4.88
C GLY A 172 -2.02 6.97 3.48
N VAL A 173 -2.15 5.68 3.17
CA VAL A 173 -1.68 4.90 2.01
C VAL A 173 -0.31 4.23 2.18
N LYS A 174 0.78 4.66 1.53
CA LYS A 174 2.01 3.84 1.53
C LYS A 174 3.29 4.56 1.08
N THR A 175 4.39 4.32 1.79
CA THR A 175 5.76 4.67 1.38
C THR A 175 6.48 3.48 0.71
N GLY A 176 7.53 3.76 -0.06
CA GLY A 176 8.53 2.77 -0.44
C GLY A 176 9.87 3.36 -0.85
N THR A 177 10.95 2.63 -0.59
CA THR A 177 12.31 3.04 -0.99
C THR A 177 13.07 1.82 -1.49
N THR A 178 13.75 1.96 -2.62
CA THR A 178 14.82 1.05 -3.05
C THR A 178 15.91 1.87 -3.73
N PHE A 179 17.03 1.22 -4.06
CA PHE A 179 18.12 1.90 -4.74
C PHE A 179 17.70 2.39 -6.14
N LEU A 180 16.96 1.57 -6.90
CA LEU A 180 16.52 1.95 -8.24
C LEU A 180 15.26 2.83 -8.25
N ALA A 181 14.37 2.69 -7.26
CA ALA A 181 13.13 3.47 -7.19
C ALA A 181 13.33 4.89 -6.67
N GLY A 182 14.42 5.15 -5.93
CA GLY A 182 14.48 6.30 -5.04
C GLY A 182 13.35 6.27 -4.03
N GLU A 183 12.85 7.45 -3.67
CA GLU A 183 11.73 7.59 -2.74
C GLU A 183 10.37 7.58 -3.46
N VAL A 184 9.45 6.75 -2.97
CA VAL A 184 8.05 6.66 -3.43
C VAL A 184 7.09 6.97 -2.28
N LEU A 185 6.10 7.82 -2.53
CA LEU A 185 4.99 8.07 -1.60
C LEU A 185 3.68 8.07 -2.36
N VAL A 186 2.72 7.30 -1.87
CA VAL A 186 1.31 7.45 -2.17
C VAL A 186 0.64 7.96 -0.91
N ALA A 187 -0.11 9.06 -1.02
CA ALA A 187 -0.81 9.68 0.10
C ALA A 187 -2.22 10.09 -0.29
N GLN A 188 -3.19 9.84 0.59
CA GLN A 188 -4.52 10.46 0.50
C GLN A 188 -4.64 11.60 1.52
N VAL A 189 -5.30 12.68 1.12
CA VAL A 189 -5.63 13.83 1.97
C VAL A 189 -7.10 14.18 1.80
N GLU A 190 -7.83 14.28 2.92
CA GLU A 190 -9.24 14.62 2.97
C GLU A 190 -9.44 15.97 3.67
N ARG A 191 -9.84 16.99 2.92
CA ARG A 191 -10.21 18.30 3.46
C ARG A 191 -11.66 18.60 3.12
N PRO A 192 -12.32 19.55 3.82
CA PRO A 192 -13.69 19.97 3.46
C PRO A 192 -13.83 20.43 2.00
N ALA A 193 -12.73 20.92 1.41
CA ALA A 193 -12.70 21.33 0.01
C ALA A 193 -12.76 20.14 -0.97
N GLY A 194 -12.41 18.92 -0.56
CA GLY A 194 -12.35 17.73 -1.40
C GLY A 194 -11.32 16.71 -0.91
N SER A 195 -11.34 15.50 -1.45
CA SER A 195 -10.33 14.46 -1.22
C SER A 195 -9.40 14.35 -2.43
N ILE A 196 -8.10 14.16 -2.17
CA ILE A 196 -7.08 13.95 -3.20
C ILE A 196 -6.19 12.76 -2.88
N LEU A 197 -5.73 12.09 -3.94
CA LEU A 197 -4.62 11.16 -3.92
C LEU A 197 -3.42 11.81 -4.61
N VAL A 198 -2.26 11.75 -3.97
CA VAL A 198 -0.99 12.26 -4.49
C VAL A 198 -0.01 11.10 -4.57
N VAL A 199 0.64 10.96 -5.71
CA VAL A 199 1.68 9.96 -5.95
C VAL A 199 2.96 10.66 -6.39
N VAL A 200 4.05 10.37 -5.69
CA VAL A 200 5.41 10.80 -5.99
C VAL A 200 6.27 9.55 -6.13
N MET A 201 7.07 9.48 -7.20
CA MET A 201 8.00 8.38 -7.48
C MET A 201 9.35 8.94 -7.90
N GLY A 202 10.45 8.28 -7.54
CA GLY A 202 11.80 8.71 -7.92
C GLY A 202 12.29 9.95 -7.17
N SER A 203 11.73 10.23 -6.00
CA SER A 203 12.06 11.43 -5.22
C SER A 203 13.34 11.25 -4.41
N GLN A 204 13.92 12.38 -4.00
CA GLN A 204 14.96 12.45 -2.97
C GLN A 204 14.43 13.02 -1.63
N ASP A 205 13.25 13.62 -1.65
CA ASP A 205 12.53 14.14 -0.48
C ASP A 205 11.02 14.03 -0.74
N ARG A 206 10.50 12.81 -0.61
CA ARG A 206 9.10 12.52 -0.96
C ARG A 206 8.12 13.36 -0.15
N TYR A 207 8.48 13.73 1.08
CA TYR A 207 7.57 14.41 2.00
C TYR A 207 7.44 15.88 1.65
N ALA A 208 8.55 16.57 1.40
CA ALA A 208 8.50 17.96 0.96
C ALA A 208 7.80 18.10 -0.40
N GLU A 209 8.10 17.23 -1.36
CA GLU A 209 7.47 17.24 -2.69
C GLU A 209 5.97 16.94 -2.61
N THR A 210 5.57 15.93 -1.81
CA THR A 210 4.16 15.59 -1.64
C THR A 210 3.39 16.73 -0.96
N GLN A 211 3.96 17.37 0.07
CA GLN A 211 3.34 18.51 0.73
C GLN A 211 3.15 19.69 -0.24
N GLN A 212 4.17 19.99 -1.07
CA GLN A 212 4.07 21.03 -2.08
C GLN A 212 2.95 20.75 -3.09
N LEU A 213 2.80 19.50 -3.53
CA LEU A 213 1.73 19.08 -4.43
C LEU A 213 0.34 19.18 -3.78
N ILE A 214 0.22 18.77 -2.51
CA ILE A 214 -1.03 18.93 -1.72
C ILE A 214 -1.42 20.41 -1.66
N ASP A 215 -0.50 21.26 -1.21
CA ASP A 215 -0.75 22.69 -1.01
C ASP A 215 -1.00 23.43 -2.32
N TRP A 216 -0.30 23.05 -3.38
CA TRP A 216 -0.58 23.58 -4.71
C TRP A 216 -1.98 23.17 -5.19
N THR A 217 -2.37 21.90 -5.02
CA THR A 217 -3.66 21.38 -5.49
C THR A 217 -4.83 22.09 -4.80
N TYR A 218 -4.81 22.20 -3.47
CA TYR A 218 -5.88 22.91 -2.74
C TYR A 218 -5.91 24.43 -2.98
N ARG A 219 -4.81 25.04 -3.44
CA ARG A 219 -4.80 26.44 -3.86
C ARG A 219 -5.38 26.65 -5.26
N GLN A 220 -5.13 25.71 -6.19
CA GLN A 220 -5.50 25.86 -7.59
C GLN A 220 -6.88 25.30 -7.93
N TYR A 221 -7.34 24.29 -7.20
CA TYR A 221 -8.60 23.59 -7.49
C TYR A 221 -9.63 23.84 -6.40
N ARG A 222 -10.90 23.87 -6.83
CA ARG A 222 -12.07 23.83 -5.96
C ARG A 222 -12.96 22.72 -6.45
N TRP A 223 -13.45 21.88 -5.55
CA TRP A 223 -14.42 20.86 -5.87
C TRP A 223 -15.80 21.52 -5.78
N GLN A 224 -16.49 21.55 -6.91
CA GLN A 224 -17.88 22.02 -6.93
C GLN A 224 -18.79 20.79 -6.86
N PRO A 225 -19.67 20.70 -5.86
CA PRO A 225 -20.71 19.67 -5.88
C PRO A 225 -21.57 19.92 -7.11
N ILE A 226 -21.67 18.91 -7.97
CA ILE A 226 -22.59 18.93 -9.11
C ILE A 226 -23.92 18.43 -8.58
N ASP A 227 -24.94 19.28 -8.60
CA ASP A 227 -26.31 18.85 -8.38
C ASP A 227 -26.77 18.09 -9.63
N LEU A 228 -26.88 16.77 -9.51
CA LEU A 228 -27.34 15.93 -10.62
C LEU A 228 -28.86 15.98 -10.79
N THR A 229 -29.61 16.56 -9.84
CA THR A 229 -31.07 16.69 -9.95
C THR A 229 -31.47 17.65 -11.08
N SER A 230 -30.60 18.61 -11.45
CA SER A 230 -30.85 19.51 -12.59
C SER A 230 -30.64 18.87 -13.97
N TYR A 231 -30.13 17.63 -14.04
CA TYR A 231 -29.90 16.88 -15.29
C TYR A 231 -30.90 15.73 -15.50
N LEU A 232 -31.73 15.45 -14.50
CA LEU A 232 -32.88 14.56 -14.62
C LEU A 232 -34.08 15.41 -15.01
N VAL A 233 -34.17 15.76 -16.30
CA VAL A 233 -35.39 16.29 -16.89
C VAL A 233 -36.18 15.08 -17.42
N ASP A 234 -37.44 14.97 -16.99
CA ASP A 234 -38.38 13.88 -17.30
C ASP A 234 -38.50 13.52 -18.79
#